data_AF-A0A2L2NPI2-F1
#
_entry.id   AF-A0A2L2NPI2-F1
#
_cell.length_a   1.000
_cell.length_b   1.000
_cell.length_c   1.000
_cell.angle_alpha   90.00
_cell.angle_beta   90.00
_cell.angle_gamma   90.00
#
_symmetry.space_group_name_H-M   'P 1'
#
loop_
_entity.id
_entity.type
_entity.pdbx_description
1 polymer ?
#
loop_
_entity_poly.entity_id
_entity_poly.type
_entity_poly.pdbx_seq_one_letter_code
_entity_poly.pdbx_strand_id
1 'polypeptide(L)' 'MSQEANIDDVQEPITSAPPEVRRIIERVWKLEKGRLDKKINSHINDNILDIIKEEVR' A
#
# COMPACT_ATOMS: atom_id res chain seq x y z
N MET A 1 -28.74 11.05 0.41
CA MET A 1 -28.15 10.42 -0.79
C MET A 1 -26.66 10.34 -0.53
N SER A 2 -26.22 9.28 0.14
CA SER A 2 -24.79 9.03 0.34
C SER A 2 -24.19 8.92 -1.05
N GLN A 3 -23.27 9.81 -1.42
CA GLN A 3 -22.48 9.59 -2.63
C GLN A 3 -21.81 8.23 -2.43
N GLU A 4 -22.26 7.22 -3.18
CA GLU A 4 -21.52 5.97 -3.31
C GLU A 4 -20.13 6.39 -3.76
N ALA A 5 -19.16 6.32 -2.85
CA ALA A 5 -17.79 6.64 -3.17
C ALA A 5 -17.42 5.73 -4.33
N ASN A 6 -17.28 6.31 -5.52
CA ASN A 6 -16.95 5.56 -6.71
C ASN A 6 -15.65 4.83 -6.39
N ILE A 7 -15.69 3.51 -6.31
CA ILE A 7 -14.54 2.69 -5.90
C ILE A 7 -13.35 2.99 -6.82
N ASP A 8 -13.62 3.36 -8.06
CA ASP A 8 -12.62 3.78 -9.05
C ASP A 8 -11.83 5.02 -8.62
N ASP A 9 -12.47 6.02 -7.98
CA ASP A 9 -11.79 7.24 -7.51
C ASP A 9 -10.82 6.95 -6.35
N VAL A 10 -11.10 5.91 -5.56
CA VAL A 10 -10.23 5.47 -4.46
C VAL A 10 -9.10 4.57 -4.97
N GLN A 11 -9.30 3.88 -6.10
CA GLN A 11 -8.35 2.98 -6.74
C GLN A 11 -7.43 3.68 -7.74
N GLU A 12 -7.76 4.90 -8.16
CA GLU A 12 -6.97 5.76 -9.07
C GLU A 12 -5.45 5.74 -8.76
N PRO A 13 -4.98 5.93 -7.51
CA PRO A 13 -3.55 5.85 -7.19
C PRO A 13 -2.92 4.44 -7.28
N ILE A 14 -3.69 3.40 -7.55
CA ILE A 14 -3.21 2.03 -7.83
C ILE A 14 -3.23 1.78 -9.34
N THR A 15 -4.24 2.31 -10.05
CA THR A 15 -4.44 2.07 -11.48
C THR A 15 -3.66 3.03 -12.37
N SER A 16 -3.47 4.29 -11.94
CA SER A 16 -2.75 5.34 -12.68
C SER A 16 -1.26 5.43 -12.29
N ALA A 17 -0.87 4.81 -11.17
CA ALA A 17 0.48 4.91 -10.65
C ALA A 17 1.54 4.20 -11.52
N PRO A 18 2.78 4.73 -11.55
CA PRO A 18 3.91 4.07 -12.18
C PRO A 18 4.12 2.64 -11.64
N PRO A 19 4.66 1.71 -12.45
CA PRO A 19 4.81 0.30 -12.05
C PRO A 19 5.57 0.10 -10.73
N GLU A 20 6.58 0.93 -10.46
CA GLU A 20 7.34 0.96 -9.20
C GLU A 20 6.45 1.33 -7.99
N VAL A 21 5.63 2.37 -8.13
CA VAL A 21 4.71 2.84 -7.08
C VAL A 21 3.64 1.80 -6.81
N ARG A 22 3.11 1.15 -7.87
CA ARG A 22 2.12 0.08 -7.72
C ARG A 22 2.70 -1.12 -6.95
N ARG A 23 3.95 -1.51 -7.25
CA ARG A 23 4.66 -2.58 -6.52
C ARG A 23 4.87 -2.23 -5.05
N ILE A 24 5.22 -0.98 -4.75
CA ILE A 24 5.34 -0.48 -3.37
C ILE A 24 4.01 -0.64 -2.64
N ILE A 25 2.90 -0.15 -3.22
CA ILE A 25 1.56 -0.22 -2.60
C ILE A 25 1.16 -1.67 -2.32
N GLU A 26 1.33 -2.57 -3.29
CA GLU A 26 1.00 -4.00 -3.11
C GLU A 26 1.83 -4.67 -2.01
N ARG A 27 3.14 -4.38 -1.94
CA ARG A 27 4.03 -4.95 -0.92
C ARG A 27 3.71 -4.43 0.48
N VAL A 28 3.46 -3.13 0.61
CA VAL A 28 3.05 -2.52 1.88
C VAL A 28 1.69 -3.06 2.34
N TRP A 29 0.74 -3.24 1.42
CA TRP A 29 -0.57 -3.80 1.75
C TRP A 29 -0.48 -5.24 2.25
N LYS A 30 0.30 -6.11 1.60
CA LYS A 30 0.53 -7.49 2.08
C LYS A 30 1.15 -7.50 3.48
N LEU A 31 2.09 -6.60 3.72
CA LEU A 31 2.79 -6.47 5.00
C LEU A 31 1.81 -6.00 6.09
N GLU A 32 1.00 -4.99 5.81
CA GLU A 32 0.00 -4.49 6.77
C GLU A 32 -1.11 -5.51 7.06
N LYS A 33 -1.57 -6.24 6.04
CA LYS A 33 -2.55 -7.33 6.21
C LYS A 33 -2.03 -8.41 7.17
N GLY A 34 -0.79 -8.88 6.95
CA GLY A 34 -0.16 -9.87 7.83
C GLY A 34 0.09 -9.38 9.26
N ARG A 35 0.21 -8.07 9.46
CA ARG A 35 0.37 -7.45 10.79
C ARG A 35 -0.96 -7.26 11.52
N LEU A 36 -1.99 -6.82 10.80
CA LEU A 36 -3.35 -6.70 11.32
C LEU A 36 -3.84 -8.07 11.83
N ASP A 37 -3.59 -9.13 11.05
CA ASP A 37 -3.90 -10.51 11.42
C ASP A 37 -3.20 -10.96 12.73
N LYS A 38 -1.98 -10.46 12.98
CA LYS A 38 -1.17 -10.82 14.16
C LYS A 38 -1.29 -9.83 15.33
N LYS A 39 -2.04 -8.74 15.19
CA LYS A 39 -2.14 -7.62 16.16
C LYS A 39 -0.77 -7.07 16.60
N ILE A 40 0.22 -7.06 15.71
CA ILE A 40 1.59 -6.62 16.02
C ILE A 40 1.73 -5.12 15.76
N ASN A 41 1.79 -4.34 16.84
CA ASN A 41 2.18 -2.92 16.81
C ASN A 41 3.71 -2.77 16.81
N SER A 42 4.34 -3.01 15.66
CA SER A 42 5.78 -2.82 15.42
C SER A 42 6.05 -1.62 14.51
N HIS A 43 7.32 -1.20 14.41
CA HIS A 43 7.80 -0.13 13.55
C HIS A 43 7.78 -0.58 12.07
N ILE A 44 6.66 -0.34 11.39
CA ILE A 44 6.51 -0.65 9.95
C ILE A 44 7.26 0.33 9.04
N ASN A 45 7.54 1.53 9.54
CA ASN A 45 8.17 2.59 8.75
C ASN A 45 9.50 2.15 8.15
N ASP A 46 10.33 1.39 8.90
CA ASP A 46 11.60 0.88 8.40
C ASP A 46 11.38 -0.13 7.26
N ASN A 47 10.38 -1.01 7.41
CA ASN A 47 10.02 -1.98 6.38
C ASN A 47 9.48 -1.30 5.11
N ILE A 48 8.67 -0.24 5.26
CA ILE A 48 8.17 0.55 4.13
C ILE A 48 9.35 1.24 3.41
N LEU A 49 10.28 1.81 4.18
CA LEU A 49 11.45 2.49 3.62
C LEU A 49 12.33 1.53 2.82
N ASP A 50 12.53 0.30 3.31
CA ASP A 50 13.28 -0.73 2.59
C ASP A 50 12.56 -1.17 1.32
N ILE A 51 11.23 -1.36 1.36
CA ILE A 51 10.42 -1.66 0.16
C ILE A 51 10.58 -0.56 -0.91
N ILE A 52 10.53 0.72 -0.50
CA ILE A 52 10.70 1.84 -1.44
C ILE A 52 12.10 1.83 -2.06
N LYS A 53 13.15 1.64 -1.25
CA LYS A 53 14.54 1.60 -1.74
C LYS A 53 14.81 0.45 -2.69
N GLU A 54 14.09 -0.67 -2.55
CA GLU A 54 14.20 -1.81 -3.44
C GLU A 54 13.50 -1.60 -4.79
N GLU A 55 12.33 -0.96 -4.79
CA GLU A 55 11.52 -0.79 -6.00
C GLU A 55 11.90 0.42 -6.87
N VAL A 56 12.54 1.45 -6.29
CA VAL A 56 12.95 2.69 -6.99
C VAL A 56 14.43 2.63 -7.44
N ARG A 57 14.98 1.42 -7.59
CA ARG A 57 16.38 1.20 -7.95
C ARG A 57 16.70 1.53 -9.41
#